data_AF-E9D352-F1
#
_entry.id   AF-E9D352-F1
#
_cell.length_a   1.000
_cell.length_b   1.000
_cell.length_c   1.000
_cell.angle_alpha   90.00
_cell.angle_beta   90.00
_cell.angle_gamma   90.00
#
_symmetry.space_group_name_H-M   'P 1'
#
loop_
_entity.id
_entity.type
_entity.pdbx_description
1 polymer ?
#
loop_
_entity_poly.entity_id
_entity_poly.type
_entity_poly.pdbx_seq_one_letter_code
_entity_poly.pdbx_strand_id
1 'polypeptide(L)'
;MVNHIRTNTPRAQFFHCHRCRLDFANRVEYSRHINNSFDHHPCNLCRHRTDFNSFTGLQRHLEAFHLYCEPCQWFAPSTQGLRQHNTSRHFMCVTCGDYFNNQHQLSVHAFVHRPFGVRCFGCNFQFPILSALYGHFESSRCPSGITSEDIQNIAAGYVRNLADSNGFIFYCRDCQRGFNRMCDLLQHSETRTCPAGYWGGSARVGLLVQYMEIRLRNIVESRRAAPTNGDPTAKEEVQNEKVISCCPGSSLILPVI
;
A
#
# COMPACT_ATOMS: atom_id res chain seq x y z
N MET A 1 52.92 72.90 -17.09
CA MET A 1 53.27 71.47 -17.18
C MET A 1 53.00 70.83 -15.83
N VAL A 2 51.94 70.02 -15.70
CA VAL A 2 51.84 68.97 -14.67
C VAL A 2 51.19 67.77 -15.36
N ASN A 3 51.97 66.70 -15.52
CA ASN A 3 51.58 65.48 -16.22
C ASN A 3 50.57 64.68 -15.39
N HIS A 4 49.38 64.43 -15.93
CA HIS A 4 48.50 63.37 -15.43
C HIS A 4 49.04 62.02 -15.92
N ILE A 5 49.77 61.32 -15.05
CA ILE A 5 50.13 59.92 -15.28
C ILE A 5 48.86 59.10 -15.08
N ARG A 6 48.29 58.66 -16.20
CA ARG A 6 47.16 57.74 -16.26
C ARG A 6 47.70 56.33 -15.99
N THR A 7 47.61 55.87 -14.74
CA THR A 7 48.01 54.50 -14.37
C THR A 7 47.03 53.51 -14.98
N ASN A 8 47.50 52.82 -16.03
CA ASN A 8 46.76 51.79 -16.73
C ASN A 8 46.96 50.46 -15.97
N THR A 9 46.27 50.28 -14.84
CA THR A 9 46.22 48.98 -14.16
C THR A 9 45.37 48.00 -14.96
N PRO A 10 45.83 46.77 -15.25
CA PRO A 10 45.01 45.75 -15.91
C PRO A 10 43.78 45.47 -15.04
N ARG A 11 42.60 45.55 -15.64
CA ARG A 11 41.32 45.26 -14.96
C ARG A 11 41.35 43.78 -14.54
N ALA A 12 41.54 43.50 -13.25
CA ALA A 12 41.55 42.14 -12.74
C ALA A 12 40.22 41.46 -13.10
N GLN A 13 40.30 40.37 -13.86
CA GLN A 13 39.13 39.63 -14.31
C GLN A 13 38.71 38.68 -13.19
N PHE A 14 37.72 39.10 -12.41
CA PHE A 14 37.13 38.28 -11.34
C PHE A 14 35.99 37.41 -11.89
N PHE A 15 35.73 36.31 -11.20
CA PHE A 15 34.56 35.46 -11.40
C PHE A 15 33.49 35.84 -10.37
N HIS A 16 32.34 36.31 -10.83
CA HIS A 16 31.29 36.84 -9.96
C HIS A 16 30.15 35.82 -9.78
N CYS A 17 29.75 35.56 -8.54
CA CYS A 17 28.55 34.78 -8.21
C CYS A 17 27.37 35.72 -7.93
N HIS A 18 26.39 35.74 -8.83
CA HIS A 18 25.22 36.62 -8.70
C HIS A 18 24.30 36.27 -7.53
N ARG A 19 24.17 34.98 -7.16
CA ARG A 19 23.29 34.53 -6.07
C ARG A 19 23.82 34.97 -4.71
N CYS A 20 25.12 34.74 -4.48
CA CYS A 20 25.78 35.04 -3.21
C CYS A 20 26.41 36.44 -3.17
N ARG A 21 26.47 37.14 -4.31
CA ARG A 21 27.13 38.45 -4.50
C ARG A 21 28.60 38.45 -4.05
N LEU A 22 29.32 37.38 -4.40
CA LEU A 22 30.73 37.19 -4.07
C LEU A 22 31.60 37.19 -5.33
N ASP A 23 32.79 37.76 -5.22
CA ASP A 23 33.81 37.79 -6.26
C ASP A 23 34.97 36.84 -5.93
N PHE A 24 35.46 36.13 -6.95
CA PHE A 24 36.53 35.15 -6.82
C PHE A 24 37.68 35.49 -7.76
N ALA A 25 38.92 35.29 -7.28
CA ALA A 25 40.13 35.67 -8.02
C ALA A 25 40.35 34.78 -9.25
N ASN A 26 39.82 33.55 -9.24
CA ASN A 26 39.95 32.61 -10.35
C ASN A 26 38.77 31.63 -10.43
N ARG A 27 38.70 30.90 -11.56
CA ARG A 27 37.63 29.93 -11.85
C ARG A 27 37.57 28.76 -10.87
N VAL A 28 38.72 28.35 -10.31
CA VAL A 28 38.79 27.20 -9.39
C VAL A 28 38.10 27.54 -8.08
N GLU A 29 38.36 28.72 -7.54
CA GLU A 29 37.70 29.24 -6.33
C GLU A 29 36.20 29.42 -6.54
N TYR A 30 35.81 30.03 -7.66
CA TYR A 30 34.40 30.15 -8.03
C TYR A 30 33.70 28.78 -8.12
N SER A 31 34.33 27.82 -8.79
CA SER A 31 33.76 26.47 -8.93
C SER A 31 33.65 25.75 -7.59
N ARG A 32 34.63 25.95 -6.69
CA ARG A 32 34.57 25.40 -5.32
C ARG A 32 33.42 26.00 -4.52
N HIS A 33 33.19 27.31 -4.65
CA HIS A 33 32.05 27.97 -4.04
C HIS A 33 30.72 27.39 -4.51
N ILE A 34 30.50 27.24 -5.83
CA ILE A 34 29.26 26.69 -6.37
C ILE A 34 29.00 25.24 -5.92
N ASN A 35 30.05 24.41 -5.78
CA ASN A 35 29.87 23.00 -5.43
C ASN A 35 29.71 22.74 -3.92
N ASN A 36 30.22 23.63 -3.06
CA ASN A 36 30.28 23.39 -1.61
C ASN A 36 29.40 24.37 -0.81
N SER A 37 28.88 25.42 -1.43
CA SER A 37 27.98 26.36 -0.76
C SER A 37 26.61 25.74 -0.52
N PHE A 38 26.04 26.00 0.66
CA PHE A 38 24.66 25.62 0.98
C PHE A 38 23.62 26.36 0.11
N ASP A 39 23.98 27.51 -0.45
CA ASP A 39 23.10 28.34 -1.30
C ASP A 39 23.09 27.90 -2.77
N HIS A 40 23.88 26.88 -3.13
CA HIS A 40 23.99 26.35 -4.49
C HIS A 40 23.63 24.88 -4.54
N HIS A 41 22.86 24.50 -5.56
CA HIS A 41 22.38 23.13 -5.74
C HIS A 41 22.64 22.65 -7.17
N PRO A 42 23.91 22.55 -7.60
CA PRO A 42 24.25 22.14 -8.96
C PRO A 42 24.05 20.63 -9.18
N CYS A 43 23.45 20.26 -10.32
CA CYS A 43 23.52 18.88 -10.79
C CYS A 43 24.85 18.66 -11.54
N ASN A 44 25.75 17.90 -10.92
CA ASN A 44 27.06 17.59 -11.52
C ASN A 44 27.03 16.43 -12.54
N LEU A 45 25.88 15.76 -12.70
CA LEU A 45 25.68 14.67 -13.65
C LEU A 45 25.23 15.16 -15.03
N CYS A 46 24.66 16.37 -15.09
CA CYS A 46 24.20 16.99 -16.33
C CYS A 46 25.32 17.79 -17.03
N ARG A 47 25.34 17.77 -18.37
CA ARG A 47 26.29 18.55 -19.18
C ARG A 47 26.22 20.06 -18.89
N HIS A 48 25.02 20.59 -18.69
CA HIS A 48 24.79 22.02 -18.44
C HIS A 48 25.02 22.44 -16.98
N ARG A 49 25.27 21.49 -16.07
CA ARG A 49 25.46 21.74 -14.63
C ARG A 49 24.48 22.75 -14.03
N THR A 50 23.20 22.55 -14.33
CA THR A 50 22.14 23.44 -13.87
C THR A 50 22.17 23.57 -12.36
N ASP A 51 22.24 24.82 -11.89
CA ASP A 51 22.20 25.19 -10.48
C ASP A 51 20.76 25.52 -10.08
N PHE A 52 20.16 24.60 -9.33
CA PHE A 52 18.77 24.75 -8.89
C PHE A 52 18.66 25.77 -7.76
N ASN A 53 17.52 26.46 -7.69
CA ASN A 53 17.28 27.47 -6.65
C ASN A 53 16.98 26.86 -5.26
N SER A 54 16.78 25.53 -5.18
CA SER A 54 16.55 24.82 -3.93
C SER A 54 17.03 23.38 -4.00
N PHE A 55 17.35 22.80 -2.84
CA PHE A 55 17.69 21.38 -2.72
C PHE A 55 16.56 20.49 -3.25
N THR A 56 15.29 20.80 -2.93
CA THR A 56 14.12 20.07 -3.46
C THR A 56 14.04 20.11 -4.99
N GLY A 57 14.47 21.21 -5.60
CA GLY A 57 14.54 21.35 -7.05
C GLY A 57 15.57 20.40 -7.67
N LEU A 58 16.77 20.35 -7.08
CA LEU A 58 17.80 19.39 -7.47
C LEU A 58 17.34 17.95 -7.24
N GLN A 59 16.74 17.68 -6.09
CA GLN A 59 16.23 16.36 -5.69
C GLN A 59 15.26 15.78 -6.72
N ARG A 60 14.22 16.53 -7.08
CA ARG A 60 13.25 16.15 -8.11
C ARG A 60 13.91 15.92 -9.47
N HIS A 61 14.93 16.71 -9.81
CA HIS A 61 15.68 16.52 -11.04
C HIS A 61 16.49 15.21 -11.02
N LEU A 62 17.14 14.87 -9.90
CA LEU A 62 17.88 13.63 -9.76
C LEU A 62 16.95 12.41 -9.87
N GLU A 63 15.77 12.45 -9.24
CA GLU A 63 14.77 11.38 -9.32
C GLU A 63 14.26 11.19 -10.75
N ALA A 64 13.94 12.29 -11.44
CA ALA A 64 13.36 12.24 -12.78
C ALA A 64 14.35 11.86 -13.89
N PHE A 65 15.61 12.30 -13.78
CA PHE A 65 16.58 12.20 -14.89
C PHE A 65 17.81 11.36 -14.59
N HIS A 66 18.08 11.07 -13.31
CA HIS A 66 19.30 10.37 -12.89
C HIS A 66 19.03 9.09 -12.09
N LEU A 67 17.79 8.59 -12.09
CA LEU A 67 17.42 7.33 -11.43
C LEU A 67 17.82 7.30 -9.95
N TYR A 68 17.66 8.45 -9.30
CA TYR A 68 18.01 8.63 -7.90
C TYR A 68 16.87 8.21 -6.99
N CYS A 69 17.23 7.53 -5.90
CA CYS A 69 16.35 7.17 -4.81
C CYS A 69 16.72 8.02 -3.60
N GLU A 70 15.87 8.98 -3.23
CA GLU A 70 16.07 9.87 -2.06
C GLU A 70 16.21 9.09 -0.76
N PRO A 71 15.28 8.17 -0.42
CA PRO A 71 15.32 7.55 0.90
C PRO A 71 16.57 6.67 1.12
N CYS A 72 17.18 6.19 0.03
CA CYS A 72 18.40 5.39 0.07
C CYS A 72 19.66 6.17 -0.31
N GLN A 73 19.53 7.44 -0.70
CA GLN A 73 20.58 8.26 -1.28
C GLN A 73 21.40 7.52 -2.36
N TRP A 74 20.70 6.81 -3.23
CA TRP A 74 21.30 5.82 -4.12
C TRP A 74 20.89 6.05 -5.58
N PHE A 75 21.87 5.95 -6.48
CA PHE A 75 21.66 6.02 -7.93
C PHE A 75 21.55 4.62 -8.50
N ALA A 76 20.43 4.33 -9.15
CA ALA A 76 20.24 3.03 -9.77
C ALA A 76 21.07 2.89 -11.07
N PRO A 77 21.61 1.70 -11.35
CA PRO A 77 22.37 1.46 -12.59
C PRO A 77 21.47 1.44 -13.84
N SER A 78 20.16 1.24 -13.67
CA SER A 78 19.19 1.21 -14.76
C SER A 78 17.77 1.46 -14.24
N THR A 79 16.83 1.76 -15.14
CA THR A 79 15.40 1.90 -14.81
C THR A 79 14.83 0.62 -14.21
N GLN A 80 15.25 -0.54 -14.72
CA GLN A 80 14.90 -1.85 -14.15
C GLN A 80 15.47 -2.02 -12.75
N GLY A 81 16.73 -1.62 -12.53
CA GLY A 81 17.37 -1.65 -11.22
C GLY A 81 16.64 -0.77 -10.21
N LEU A 82 16.22 0.44 -10.61
CA LEU A 82 15.42 1.33 -9.76
C LEU A 82 14.06 0.71 -9.44
N ARG A 83 13.40 0.10 -10.44
CA ARG A 83 12.11 -0.58 -10.23
C ARG A 83 12.25 -1.74 -9.25
N GLN A 84 13.26 -2.59 -9.41
CA GLN A 84 13.52 -3.71 -8.49
C GLN A 84 13.89 -3.22 -7.09
N HIS A 85 14.70 -2.18 -6.99
CA HIS A 85 15.02 -1.52 -5.74
C HIS A 85 13.76 -1.03 -5.03
N ASN A 86 12.90 -0.29 -5.71
CA ASN A 86 11.66 0.22 -5.13
C ASN A 86 10.67 -0.91 -4.76
N THR A 87 10.59 -1.98 -5.54
CA THR A 87 9.76 -3.14 -5.20
C THR A 87 10.28 -3.90 -3.97
N SER A 88 11.59 -4.01 -3.80
CA SER A 88 12.20 -4.81 -2.72
C SER A 88 12.50 -4.03 -1.43
N ARG A 89 12.97 -2.79 -1.56
CA ARG A 89 13.36 -1.91 -0.44
C ARG A 89 12.24 -0.99 0.03
N HIS A 90 11.35 -0.58 -0.88
CA HIS A 90 10.27 0.38 -0.61
C HIS A 90 8.88 -0.22 -0.81
N PHE A 91 8.80 -1.55 -0.96
CA PHE A 91 7.56 -2.32 -1.08
C PHE A 91 6.59 -1.74 -2.12
N MET A 92 7.10 -1.29 -3.27
CA MET A 92 6.28 -0.77 -4.36
C MET A 92 5.47 -1.88 -5.06
N CYS A 93 4.17 -1.66 -5.25
CA CYS A 93 3.31 -2.50 -6.06
C CYS A 93 3.70 -2.42 -7.54
N VAL A 94 4.00 -3.57 -8.14
CA VAL A 94 4.41 -3.67 -9.55
C VAL A 94 3.29 -3.35 -10.55
N THR A 95 2.03 -3.42 -10.09
CA THR A 95 0.84 -3.25 -10.93
C THR A 95 0.37 -1.79 -10.98
N CYS A 96 0.25 -1.12 -9.83
CA CYS A 96 -0.20 0.28 -9.78
C CYS A 96 0.91 1.30 -9.47
N GLY A 97 2.06 0.86 -8.97
CA GLY A 97 3.17 1.76 -8.58
C GLY A 97 3.07 2.33 -7.16
N ASP A 98 2.04 1.97 -6.38
CA ASP A 98 1.86 2.45 -5.01
C ASP A 98 2.94 1.91 -4.06
N TYR A 99 3.37 2.73 -3.10
CA TYR A 99 4.35 2.36 -2.09
C TYR A 99 3.68 1.99 -0.77
N PHE A 100 4.27 1.04 -0.06
CA PHE A 100 3.76 0.55 1.22
C PHE A 100 4.85 0.56 2.28
N ASN A 101 4.46 0.66 3.55
CA ASN A 101 5.44 0.76 4.64
C ASN A 101 6.13 -0.58 4.94
N ASN A 102 5.52 -1.70 4.53
CA ASN A 102 6.08 -3.03 4.73
C ASN A 102 5.50 -4.05 3.73
N GLN A 103 6.16 -5.22 3.66
CA GLN A 103 5.77 -6.33 2.80
C GLN A 103 4.34 -6.85 3.08
N HIS A 104 3.88 -6.78 4.33
CA HIS A 104 2.55 -7.25 4.69
C HIS A 104 1.47 -6.37 4.06
N GLN A 105 1.60 -5.06 4.14
CA GLN A 105 0.66 -4.10 3.53
C GLN A 105 0.63 -4.26 2.01
N LEU A 106 1.79 -4.39 1.35
CA LEU A 106 1.87 -4.68 -0.08
C LEU A 106 1.17 -6.00 -0.44
N SER A 107 1.39 -7.05 0.35
CA SER A 107 0.77 -8.36 0.12
C SER A 107 -0.75 -8.32 0.25
N VAL A 108 -1.29 -7.52 1.17
CA VAL A 108 -2.74 -7.32 1.33
C VAL A 108 -3.28 -6.49 0.17
N HIS A 109 -2.57 -5.42 -0.22
CA HIS A 109 -2.96 -4.58 -1.35
C HIS A 109 -3.04 -5.36 -2.67
N ALA A 110 -2.16 -6.34 -2.89
CA ALA A 110 -2.15 -7.15 -4.10
C ALA A 110 -3.50 -7.85 -4.41
N PHE A 111 -4.37 -8.06 -3.41
CA PHE A 111 -5.70 -8.60 -3.62
C PHE A 111 -6.66 -7.64 -4.34
N VAL A 112 -6.42 -6.32 -4.27
CA VAL A 112 -7.21 -5.33 -5.03
C VAL A 112 -7.08 -5.55 -6.53
N HIS A 113 -5.95 -6.09 -6.98
CA HIS A 113 -5.72 -6.43 -8.37
C HIS A 113 -6.23 -7.83 -8.76
N ARG A 114 -6.75 -8.63 -7.81
CA ARG A 114 -7.35 -9.92 -8.15
C ARG A 114 -8.75 -9.73 -8.72
N PRO A 115 -9.10 -10.42 -9.83
CA PRO A 115 -10.45 -10.38 -10.36
C PRO A 115 -11.44 -10.94 -9.33
N PHE A 116 -12.64 -10.36 -9.29
CA PHE A 116 -13.74 -10.83 -8.45
C PHE A 116 -14.14 -12.27 -8.85
N GLY A 117 -14.27 -13.16 -7.87
CA GLY A 117 -14.62 -14.56 -8.11
C GLY A 117 -15.33 -15.25 -6.96
N VAL A 118 -15.36 -14.64 -5.77
CA VAL A 118 -16.03 -15.19 -4.59
C VAL A 118 -17.39 -14.51 -4.44
N ARG A 119 -18.48 -15.25 -4.72
CA ARG A 119 -19.84 -14.72 -4.61
C ARG A 119 -20.42 -14.94 -3.22
N CYS A 120 -21.11 -13.94 -2.68
CA CYS A 120 -21.93 -14.14 -1.48
C CYS A 120 -23.11 -15.10 -1.77
N PHE A 121 -23.38 -16.02 -0.85
CA PHE A 121 -24.44 -17.02 -1.04
C PHE A 121 -25.85 -16.46 -0.88
N GLY A 122 -26.00 -15.34 -0.17
CA GLY A 122 -27.32 -14.79 0.14
C GLY A 122 -27.59 -13.41 -0.46
N CYS A 123 -26.63 -12.78 -1.13
CA CYS A 123 -26.79 -11.46 -1.75
C CYS A 123 -25.99 -11.41 -3.07
N ASN A 124 -26.14 -10.31 -3.82
CA ASN A 124 -25.54 -10.18 -5.15
C ASN A 124 -24.09 -9.66 -5.14
N PHE A 125 -23.50 -9.42 -3.97
CA PHE A 125 -22.13 -8.93 -3.86
C PHE A 125 -21.09 -10.02 -4.19
N GLN A 126 -20.01 -9.59 -4.84
CA GLN A 126 -18.86 -10.42 -5.18
C GLN A 126 -17.60 -9.81 -4.57
N PHE A 127 -16.66 -10.68 -4.21
CA PHE A 127 -15.44 -10.34 -3.52
C PHE A 127 -14.23 -10.95 -4.24
N PRO A 128 -13.05 -10.32 -4.13
CA PRO A 128 -11.83 -10.83 -4.78
C PRO A 128 -11.23 -12.02 -4.02
N ILE A 129 -11.51 -12.16 -2.72
CA ILE A 129 -10.95 -13.18 -1.81
C ILE A 129 -11.95 -13.56 -0.71
N LEU A 130 -11.69 -14.67 0.00
CA LEU A 130 -12.58 -15.17 1.05
C LEU A 130 -12.58 -14.27 2.28
N SER A 131 -11.42 -13.74 2.69
CA SER A 131 -11.36 -12.83 3.85
C SER A 131 -12.28 -11.61 3.69
N ALA A 132 -12.40 -11.07 2.48
CA ALA A 132 -13.30 -9.97 2.17
C ALA A 132 -14.78 -10.38 2.25
N LEU A 133 -15.15 -11.57 1.76
CA LEU A 133 -16.50 -12.11 1.92
C LEU A 133 -16.88 -12.31 3.40
N TYR A 134 -15.98 -12.90 4.18
CA TYR A 134 -16.24 -13.10 5.62
C TYR A 134 -16.25 -11.79 6.38
N GLY A 135 -15.43 -10.80 6.00
CA GLY A 135 -15.51 -9.45 6.55
C GLY A 135 -16.85 -8.77 6.24
N HIS A 136 -17.43 -9.02 5.06
CA HIS A 136 -18.78 -8.57 4.73
C HIS A 136 -19.84 -9.17 5.67
N PHE A 137 -19.77 -10.47 5.95
CA PHE A 137 -20.65 -11.12 6.92
C PHE A 137 -20.45 -10.62 8.36
N GLU A 138 -19.20 -10.50 8.81
CA GLU A 138 -18.87 -10.08 10.17
C GLU A 138 -19.16 -8.60 10.43
N SER A 139 -19.24 -7.78 9.37
CA SER A 139 -19.72 -6.41 9.47
C SER A 139 -21.24 -6.30 9.70
N SER A 140 -21.97 -7.41 9.62
CA SER A 140 -23.45 -7.49 9.70
C SER A 140 -24.17 -6.61 8.67
N ARG A 141 -23.52 -6.26 7.57
CA ARG A 141 -24.10 -5.47 6.45
C ARG A 141 -24.64 -6.35 5.34
N CYS A 142 -24.66 -7.67 5.53
CA CYS A 142 -25.13 -8.62 4.54
C CYS A 142 -26.66 -8.60 4.49
N PRO A 143 -27.28 -8.29 3.32
CA PRO A 143 -28.74 -8.32 3.18
C PRO A 143 -29.38 -9.68 3.49
N SER A 144 -28.58 -10.74 3.45
CA SER A 144 -29.00 -12.12 3.77
C SER A 144 -29.22 -12.36 5.26
N GLY A 145 -28.89 -11.37 6.11
CA GLY A 145 -28.97 -11.46 7.56
C GLY A 145 -27.88 -12.34 8.19
N ILE A 146 -26.84 -12.76 7.44
CA ILE A 146 -25.69 -13.46 8.04
C ILE A 146 -24.94 -12.46 8.94
N THR A 147 -24.67 -12.88 10.17
CA THR A 147 -23.99 -12.07 11.19
C THR A 147 -22.66 -12.69 11.62
N SER A 148 -21.84 -11.93 12.35
CA SER A 148 -20.64 -12.47 13.01
C SER A 148 -20.98 -13.58 14.02
N GLU A 149 -22.13 -13.50 14.69
CA GLU A 149 -22.58 -14.51 15.64
C GLU A 149 -22.88 -15.85 14.95
N ASP A 150 -23.51 -15.83 13.78
CA ASP A 150 -23.73 -17.04 12.97
C ASP A 150 -22.41 -17.73 12.64
N ILE A 151 -21.40 -16.94 12.23
CA ILE A 151 -20.06 -17.44 11.90
C ILE A 151 -19.40 -18.06 13.13
N GLN A 152 -19.42 -17.37 14.28
CA GLN A 152 -18.84 -17.88 15.52
C GLN A 152 -19.52 -19.16 15.99
N ASN A 153 -20.85 -19.23 15.93
CA ASN A 153 -21.62 -20.40 16.36
C ASN A 153 -21.34 -21.63 15.48
N ILE A 154 -21.27 -21.44 14.16
CA ILE A 154 -20.90 -22.53 13.24
C ILE A 154 -19.45 -22.97 13.50
N ALA A 155 -18.52 -22.02 13.62
CA ALA A 155 -17.12 -22.31 13.90
C ALA A 155 -16.92 -23.10 15.20
N ALA A 156 -17.59 -22.67 16.28
CA ALA A 156 -17.57 -23.36 17.56
C ALA A 156 -18.12 -24.79 17.44
N GLY A 157 -19.18 -24.98 16.63
CA GLY A 157 -19.69 -26.30 16.28
C GLY A 157 -18.66 -27.21 15.61
N TYR A 158 -17.81 -26.66 14.74
CA TYR A 158 -16.73 -27.40 14.09
C TYR A 158 -15.61 -27.76 15.07
N VAL A 159 -15.14 -26.80 15.87
CA VAL A 159 -14.01 -26.99 16.80
C VAL A 159 -14.33 -27.97 17.92
N ARG A 160 -15.57 -27.98 18.44
CA ARG A 160 -16.02 -28.99 19.43
C ARG A 160 -15.80 -30.43 18.95
N ASN A 161 -15.89 -30.68 17.64
CA ASN A 161 -15.67 -32.01 17.07
C ASN A 161 -14.18 -32.35 16.87
N LEU A 162 -13.27 -31.40 17.06
CA LEU A 162 -11.84 -31.57 16.77
C LEU A 162 -10.94 -31.81 17.99
N ALA A 163 -11.51 -31.86 19.21
CA ALA A 163 -10.82 -32.19 20.47
C ALA A 163 -9.51 -31.41 20.74
N ASP A 164 -9.35 -30.23 20.15
CA ASP A 164 -8.10 -29.46 20.17
C ASP A 164 -8.38 -28.10 20.85
N SER A 165 -7.70 -27.78 21.95
CA SER A 165 -7.97 -26.57 22.73
C SER A 165 -6.73 -25.68 22.88
N ASN A 166 -6.55 -24.80 21.90
CA ASN A 166 -5.62 -23.67 21.98
C ASN A 166 -6.34 -22.36 22.40
N GLY A 167 -7.54 -22.47 23.01
CA GLY A 167 -8.35 -21.36 23.54
C GLY A 167 -9.06 -20.48 22.50
N PHE A 168 -8.61 -20.48 21.24
CA PHE A 168 -9.20 -19.71 20.14
C PHE A 168 -10.02 -20.58 19.20
N ILE A 169 -11.18 -20.07 18.76
CA ILE A 169 -12.03 -20.73 17.76
C ILE A 169 -11.37 -20.65 16.37
N PHE A 170 -10.82 -19.48 16.03
CA PHE A 170 -10.09 -19.26 14.78
C PHE A 170 -8.61 -19.24 15.08
N TYR A 171 -7.87 -20.27 14.68
CA TYR A 171 -6.41 -20.25 14.78
C TYR A 171 -5.77 -20.98 13.61
N CYS A 172 -4.60 -20.51 13.23
CA CYS A 172 -3.79 -21.19 12.24
C CYS A 172 -3.15 -22.42 12.89
N ARG A 173 -3.46 -23.63 12.40
CA ARG A 173 -2.88 -24.88 12.94
C ARG A 173 -1.40 -25.07 12.58
N ASP A 174 -0.89 -24.28 11.65
CA ASP A 174 0.51 -24.39 11.20
C ASP A 174 1.43 -23.49 12.03
N CYS A 175 1.00 -22.25 12.35
CA CYS A 175 1.77 -21.33 13.19
C CYS A 175 1.20 -21.14 14.61
N GLN A 176 0.09 -21.80 14.93
CA GLN A 176 -0.61 -21.75 16.22
C GLN A 176 -1.09 -20.36 16.66
N ARG A 177 -1.16 -19.39 15.73
CA ARG A 177 -1.66 -18.04 16.00
C ARG A 177 -3.19 -18.02 16.04
N GLY A 178 -3.74 -17.49 17.14
CA GLY A 178 -5.18 -17.25 17.34
C GLY A 178 -5.66 -15.94 16.74
N PHE A 179 -6.94 -15.92 16.37
CA PHE A 179 -7.67 -14.80 15.79
C PHE A 179 -9.07 -14.74 16.40
N ASN A 180 -9.63 -13.53 16.46
CA ASN A 180 -10.98 -13.31 17.00
C ASN A 180 -12.07 -13.39 15.93
N ARG A 181 -11.68 -13.29 14.65
CA ARG A 181 -12.59 -13.25 13.49
C ARG A 181 -12.12 -14.22 12.42
N MET A 182 -13.08 -14.72 11.65
CA MET A 182 -12.80 -15.60 10.52
C MET A 182 -12.11 -14.84 9.38
N CYS A 183 -12.49 -13.57 9.14
CA CYS A 183 -11.82 -12.76 8.12
C CYS A 183 -10.32 -12.58 8.40
N ASP A 184 -9.93 -12.43 9.68
CA ASP A 184 -8.53 -12.26 10.08
C ASP A 184 -7.71 -13.55 9.86
N LEU A 185 -8.27 -14.71 10.21
CA LEU A 185 -7.64 -16.01 9.95
C LEU A 185 -7.48 -16.26 8.45
N LEU A 186 -8.51 -15.95 7.67
CA LEU A 186 -8.47 -16.08 6.21
C LEU A 186 -7.42 -15.14 5.62
N GLN A 187 -7.39 -13.87 6.04
CA GLN A 187 -6.41 -12.90 5.57
C GLN A 187 -4.99 -13.35 5.90
N HIS A 188 -4.78 -13.88 7.11
CA HIS A 188 -3.51 -14.47 7.50
C HIS A 188 -3.09 -15.62 6.57
N SER A 189 -4.03 -16.50 6.21
CA SER A 189 -3.77 -17.64 5.31
C SER A 189 -3.58 -17.23 3.85
N GLU A 190 -4.32 -16.22 3.37
CA GLU A 190 -4.27 -15.74 1.99
C GLU A 190 -3.00 -14.91 1.72
N THR A 191 -2.39 -14.34 2.77
CA THR A 191 -1.16 -13.54 2.70
C THR A 191 0.10 -14.34 3.05
N ARG A 192 1.27 -13.80 2.72
CA ARG A 192 2.58 -14.37 3.13
C ARG A 192 2.93 -14.12 4.60
N THR A 193 1.93 -13.93 5.48
CA THR A 193 2.16 -13.61 6.90
C THR A 193 2.29 -14.83 7.78
N CYS A 194 1.89 -16.01 7.29
CA CYS A 194 2.13 -17.26 8.00
C CYS A 194 3.59 -17.70 7.85
N PRO A 195 4.34 -17.87 8.95
CA PRO A 195 5.71 -18.40 8.92
C PRO A 195 5.79 -19.79 8.28
N ALA A 196 4.70 -20.56 8.34
CA ALA A 196 4.61 -21.89 7.74
C ALA A 196 4.35 -21.90 6.22
N GLY A 197 4.17 -20.72 5.59
CA GLY A 197 4.10 -20.57 4.14
C GLY A 197 2.78 -20.04 3.60
N TYR A 198 2.76 -19.81 2.27
CA TYR A 198 1.60 -19.36 1.50
C TYR A 198 0.61 -20.51 1.28
N TRP A 199 -0.68 -20.22 1.34
CA TRP A 199 -1.77 -21.17 1.13
C TRP A 199 -1.71 -21.82 -0.27
N GLY A 200 -1.03 -22.95 -0.36
CA GLY A 200 -1.11 -23.91 -1.46
C GLY A 200 -2.24 -24.93 -1.26
N GLY A 201 -3.36 -24.53 -0.64
CA GLY A 201 -4.45 -25.44 -0.32
C GLY A 201 -4.23 -26.30 0.93
N SER A 202 -3.72 -25.71 2.03
CA SER A 202 -3.66 -26.41 3.33
C SER A 202 -5.04 -26.98 3.67
N ALA A 203 -5.13 -28.32 3.74
CA ALA A 203 -6.38 -29.06 3.86
C ALA A 203 -7.21 -28.63 5.09
N ARG A 204 -6.59 -28.09 6.14
CA ARG A 204 -7.24 -27.86 7.44
C ARG A 204 -8.11 -26.60 7.48
N VAL A 205 -7.59 -25.45 7.02
CA VAL A 205 -8.41 -24.22 6.91
C VAL A 205 -9.45 -24.39 5.80
N GLY A 206 -9.11 -25.12 4.73
CA GLY A 206 -10.06 -25.48 3.67
C GLY A 206 -11.27 -26.27 4.18
N LEU A 207 -11.06 -27.25 5.07
CA LEU A 207 -12.15 -28.02 5.68
C LEU A 207 -13.08 -27.14 6.54
N LEU A 208 -12.52 -26.18 7.30
CA LEU A 208 -13.33 -25.21 8.04
C LEU A 208 -14.15 -24.34 7.09
N VAL A 209 -13.55 -23.80 6.03
CA VAL A 209 -14.25 -22.98 5.03
C VAL A 209 -15.37 -23.76 4.35
N GLN A 210 -15.13 -25.01 3.94
CA GLN A 210 -16.12 -25.86 3.30
C GLN A 210 -17.29 -26.18 4.27
N TYR A 211 -16.97 -26.52 5.52
CA TYR A 211 -17.97 -26.75 6.55
C TYR A 211 -18.85 -25.50 6.78
N MET A 212 -18.20 -24.34 6.87
CA MET A 212 -18.87 -23.05 7.06
C MET A 212 -19.78 -22.70 5.88
N GLU A 213 -19.31 -22.87 4.65
CA GLU A 213 -20.09 -22.60 3.44
C GLU A 213 -21.40 -23.39 3.42
N ILE A 214 -21.33 -24.70 3.68
CA ILE A 214 -22.51 -25.57 3.70
C ILE A 214 -23.51 -25.09 4.76
N ARG A 215 -23.03 -24.77 5.97
CA ARG A 215 -23.90 -24.39 7.09
C ARG A 215 -24.48 -22.99 6.93
N LEU A 216 -23.71 -22.04 6.42
CA LEU A 216 -24.18 -20.68 6.13
C LEU A 216 -25.26 -20.68 5.05
N ARG A 217 -25.12 -21.50 3.99
CA ARG A 217 -26.17 -21.69 2.98
C ARG A 217 -27.48 -22.18 3.60
N ASN A 218 -27.40 -23.21 4.45
CA ASN A 218 -28.59 -23.74 5.15
C ASN A 218 -29.26 -22.70 6.06
N ILE A 219 -28.48 -21.83 6.73
CA ILE A 219 -29.04 -20.73 7.52
C ILE A 219 -29.78 -19.73 6.62
N VAL A 220 -29.19 -19.35 5.49
CA VAL A 220 -29.84 -18.42 4.55
C VAL A 220 -31.12 -19.02 3.99
N GLU A 221 -31.09 -20.30 3.62
CA GLU A 221 -32.26 -21.02 3.11
C GLU A 221 -33.37 -21.16 4.16
N SER A 222 -33.03 -21.54 5.39
CA SER A 222 -34.01 -21.64 6.48
C SER A 222 -34.65 -20.29 6.82
N ARG A 223 -33.87 -19.19 6.81
CA ARG A 223 -34.39 -17.83 7.02
C ARG A 223 -35.32 -17.38 5.89
N ARG A 224 -35.04 -17.78 4.64
CA ARG A 224 -35.92 -17.52 3.49
C ARG A 224 -37.20 -18.35 3.50
N ALA A 225 -37.16 -19.54 4.09
CA ALA A 225 -38.32 -20.44 4.20
C ALA A 225 -39.24 -20.12 5.39
N ALA A 226 -38.81 -19.28 6.33
CA ALA A 226 -39.66 -18.85 7.44
C ALA A 226 -40.77 -17.92 6.93
N PRO A 227 -42.06 -18.19 7.20
CA PRO A 227 -43.16 -17.33 6.76
C PRO A 227 -43.05 -15.95 7.41
N THR A 228 -43.01 -14.91 6.59
CA THR A 228 -43.05 -13.51 7.04
C THR A 228 -44.46 -13.21 7.56
N ASN A 229 -44.62 -13.04 8.87
CA ASN A 229 -45.76 -12.30 9.40
C ASN A 229 -45.57 -10.83 8.94
N GLY A 230 -46.53 -10.33 8.16
CA GLY A 230 -46.38 -9.25 7.18
C GLY A 230 -45.97 -7.86 7.66
N ASP A 231 -45.40 -7.07 6.73
CA ASP A 231 -46.04 -5.83 6.23
C ASP A 231 -45.39 -5.43 4.87
N PRO A 232 -46.15 -5.20 3.78
CA PRO A 232 -45.57 -4.97 2.45
C PRO A 232 -45.53 -3.48 2.08
N THR A 233 -44.52 -2.73 2.51
CA THR A 233 -44.16 -1.46 1.87
C THR A 233 -42.68 -1.10 2.06
N ALA A 234 -41.87 -1.29 1.02
CA ALA A 234 -40.90 -0.30 0.55
C ALA A 234 -40.20 -0.84 -0.69
N LYS A 235 -40.36 -0.10 -1.78
CA LYS A 235 -39.86 -0.38 -3.13
C LYS A 235 -38.35 -0.23 -3.20
N GLU A 236 -37.79 -0.93 -4.19
CA GLU A 236 -36.44 -0.79 -4.72
C GLU A 236 -36.04 0.67 -4.94
N GLU A 237 -34.86 1.04 -4.45
CA GLU A 237 -33.96 1.96 -5.14
C GLU A 237 -32.54 1.38 -5.10
N VAL A 238 -32.13 0.83 -6.23
CA VAL A 238 -30.73 0.59 -6.56
C VAL A 238 -30.19 1.90 -7.12
N GLN A 239 -29.22 2.52 -6.46
CA GLN A 239 -28.20 3.31 -7.15
C GLN A 239 -26.97 3.58 -6.28
N ASN A 240 -25.85 3.12 -6.84
CA ASN A 240 -24.53 3.73 -6.91
C ASN A 240 -23.56 3.77 -5.71
N GLU A 241 -22.39 3.20 -6.01
CA GLU A 241 -21.04 3.64 -5.65
C GLU A 241 -20.76 3.98 -4.17
N LYS A 242 -20.09 3.05 -3.50
CA LYS A 242 -18.96 3.36 -2.62
C LYS A 242 -18.11 2.13 -2.36
N VAL A 243 -16.82 2.26 -2.66
CA VAL A 243 -15.75 1.34 -2.26
C VAL A 243 -15.83 1.15 -0.75
N ILE A 244 -16.22 -0.04 -0.30
CA ILE A 244 -16.32 -0.34 1.13
C ILE A 244 -14.93 -0.75 1.62
N SER A 245 -14.33 0.17 2.38
CA SER A 245 -13.07 -0.02 3.09
C SER A 245 -13.14 -1.26 3.98
N CYS A 246 -12.17 -2.16 3.78
CA CYS A 246 -11.98 -3.35 4.60
C CYS A 246 -11.23 -2.96 5.89
N CYS A 247 -12.01 -2.71 6.95
CA CYS A 247 -11.61 -2.45 8.35
C CYS A 247 -11.18 -1.00 8.71
N PRO A 248 -11.57 -0.52 9.92
CA PRO A 248 -11.13 0.77 10.46
C PRO A 248 -9.69 0.64 10.96
N GLY A 249 -8.77 1.42 10.38
CA GLY A 249 -7.37 1.43 10.81
C GLY A 249 -6.35 1.81 9.74
N SER A 250 -6.75 1.83 8.46
CA SER A 250 -5.88 2.28 7.37
C SER A 250 -6.55 3.43 6.61
N SER A 251 -6.19 4.66 6.99
CA SER A 251 -6.62 5.87 6.30
C SER A 251 -5.99 5.92 4.91
N LEU A 252 -6.74 5.51 3.89
CA LEU A 252 -6.43 5.82 2.50
C LEU A 252 -7.15 7.13 2.15
N ILE A 253 -6.41 8.22 2.19
CA ILE A 253 -6.81 9.48 1.56
C ILE A 253 -6.67 9.26 0.05
N LEU A 254 -7.79 9.21 -0.67
CA LEU A 254 -7.80 9.28 -2.12
C LEU A 254 -7.59 10.75 -2.55
N PRO A 255 -6.73 11.06 -3.54
CA PRO A 255 -6.76 12.37 -4.16
C PRO A 255 -8.07 12.52 -4.95
N VAL A 256 -8.73 13.65 -4.76
CA VAL A 256 -9.82 14.12 -5.62
C VAL A 256 -9.18 14.59 -6.92
N ILE A 257 -9.61 13.97 -8.03
CA ILE A 257 -9.53 14.35 -9.45
C ILE A 257 -8.34 15.24 -9.86
#